data_AF-A0A9D2U9F8-F1
#
_entry.id   AF-A0A9D2U9F8-F1
#
_cell.length_a   1.000
_cell.length_b   1.000
_cell.length_c   1.000
_cell.angle_alpha   90.00
_cell.angle_beta   90.00
_cell.angle_gamma   90.00
#
_symmetry.space_group_name_H-M   'P 1'
#
loop_
_entity.id
_entity.type
_entity.pdbx_description
1 polymer ?
#
loop_
_entity_poly.entity_id
_entity_poly.type
_entity_poly.pdbx_seq_one_letter_code
_entity_poly.pdbx_strand_id
1 'polypeptide(L)'
;MTALTIGLILFVILLILLASGLWVGVSLLLVGFISIAFFTPAPAGSLLATTLWDKSWAWPLTALPLFIWMGEILTRSRLSEYMFSGLAPWMGRIPGRLLHVNLIGCTMMAAVSGSSAV
;
A
#
# COMPACT_ATOMS: atom_id res chain seq x y z
N MET A 1 -8.47 31.30 5.29
CA MET A 1 -8.57 30.67 3.95
C MET A 1 -9.72 29.68 3.99
N THR A 2 -10.47 29.49 2.90
CA THR A 2 -11.55 28.48 2.89
C THR A 2 -10.95 27.07 2.91
N ALA A 3 -11.66 26.10 3.51
CA ALA A 3 -11.19 24.71 3.58
C ALA A 3 -10.89 24.12 2.19
N LEU A 4 -11.67 24.52 1.18
CA LEU A 4 -11.46 24.14 -0.22
C LEU A 4 -10.10 24.61 -0.75
N THR A 5 -9.72 25.86 -0.48
CA THR A 5 -8.43 26.41 -0.93
C THR A 5 -7.25 25.69 -0.29
N ILE A 6 -7.34 25.36 1.01
CA ILE A 6 -6.29 24.62 1.73
C ILE A 6 -6.14 23.22 1.16
N GLY A 7 -7.26 22.51 0.94
CA GLY A 7 -7.26 21.19 0.34
C GLY A 7 -6.62 21.16 -1.05
N LEU A 8 -6.92 22.16 -1.89
CA LEU A 8 -6.35 22.28 -3.24
C LEU A 8 -4.83 22.50 -3.21
N ILE A 9 -4.35 23.36 -2.30
CA ILE A 9 -2.91 23.61 -2.12
C ILE A 9 -2.19 22.33 -1.69
N LEU A 10 -2.70 21.64 -0.65
CA LEU A 10 -2.09 20.40 -0.17
C LEU A 10 -2.10 19.29 -1.23
N PHE A 11 -3.17 19.21 -2.04
CA PHE A 11 -3.26 18.26 -3.13
C PHE A 11 -2.21 18.53 -4.21
N VAL A 12 -2.02 19.78 -4.62
CA VAL A 12 -0.98 20.16 -5.59
C VAL A 12 0.42 19.87 -5.04
N ILE A 13 0.67 20.19 -3.76
CA ILE A 13 1.95 19.87 -3.10
C ILE A 13 2.20 18.35 -3.12
N LEU A 14 1.19 17.54 -2.77
CA LEU A 14 1.29 16.08 -2.82
C LEU A 14 1.67 15.58 -4.22
N LEU A 15 1.02 16.09 -5.27
CA LEU A 15 1.33 15.71 -6.66
C LEU A 15 2.75 16.08 -7.06
N ILE A 16 3.25 17.24 -6.65
CA ILE A 16 4.65 17.66 -6.91
C ILE A 16 5.62 16.71 -6.21
N LEU A 17 5.37 16.36 -4.95
CA LEU A 17 6.22 15.43 -4.20
C LEU A 17 6.21 14.02 -4.83
N LEU A 18 5.06 13.52 -5.26
CA LEU A 18 4.99 12.24 -5.96
C LEU A 18 5.70 12.30 -7.33
N ALA A 19 5.53 13.38 -8.09
CA ALA A 19 6.21 13.59 -9.37
C ALA A 19 7.74 13.68 -9.23
N SER A 20 8.25 14.14 -8.07
CA SER A 20 9.68 14.16 -7.78
C SER A 20 10.30 12.77 -7.54
N GLY A 21 9.49 11.71 -7.49
CA GLY A 21 9.95 10.34 -7.28
C GLY A 21 10.22 9.98 -5.82
N LEU A 22 9.81 10.83 -4.87
CA LEU A 22 9.90 10.53 -3.45
C LEU A 22 8.99 9.36 -3.07
N TRP A 23 9.44 8.54 -2.11
CA TRP A 23 8.64 7.44 -1.59
C TRP A 23 7.31 7.95 -1.03
N VAL A 24 6.20 7.29 -1.39
CA VAL A 24 4.83 7.75 -1.09
C VAL A 24 4.63 8.05 0.39
N GLY A 25 5.17 7.22 1.29
CA GLY A 25 5.05 7.46 2.73
C GLY A 25 5.80 8.70 3.23
N VAL A 26 6.98 9.01 2.66
CA VAL A 26 7.70 10.26 2.97
C VAL A 26 6.90 11.46 2.46
N SER A 27 6.34 11.35 1.25
CA SER A 27 5.52 12.41 0.65
C SER A 27 4.28 12.73 1.50
N LEU A 28 3.57 11.70 1.98
CA LEU A 28 2.43 11.87 2.87
C LEU A 28 2.83 12.50 4.22
N LEU A 29 3.96 12.09 4.79
CA LEU A 29 4.47 12.68 6.03
C LEU A 29 4.83 14.16 5.87
N LEU A 30 5.51 14.52 4.78
CA LEU A 30 5.88 15.91 4.50
C LEU A 30 4.64 16.79 4.26
N VAL A 31 3.67 16.31 3.48
CA VAL A 31 2.40 17.02 3.26
C VAL A 31 1.65 17.22 4.58
N GLY A 32 1.59 16.18 5.43
CA GLY A 32 1.00 16.29 6.76
C GLY A 32 1.73 17.29 7.66
N PHE A 33 3.06 17.29 7.65
CA PHE A 33 3.87 18.26 8.39
C PHE A 33 3.64 19.69 7.90
N ILE A 34 3.68 19.93 6.58
CA ILE A 34 3.40 21.24 5.97
C ILE A 34 1.98 21.71 6.32
N SER A 35 1.00 20.80 6.28
CA SER A 35 -0.37 21.10 6.67
C SER A 35 -0.46 21.63 8.11
N ILE A 36 0.19 20.96 9.06
CA ILE A 36 0.13 21.35 10.48
C ILE A 36 0.95 22.62 10.72
N ALA A 37 2.14 22.74 10.11
CA ALA A 37 3.05 23.85 10.33
C ALA A 37 2.55 25.19 9.78
N PHE A 38 1.84 25.18 8.65
CA PHE A 38 1.42 26.43 7.96
C PHE A 38 -0.07 26.75 8.11
N PHE A 39 -0.94 25.76 8.31
CA PHE A 39 -2.39 25.97 8.34
C PHE A 39 -3.02 25.80 9.72
N THR A 40 -2.24 25.47 10.76
CA THR A 40 -2.74 25.21 12.11
C THR A 40 -1.88 25.94 13.16
N PRO A 41 -2.48 26.49 14.23
CA PRO A 41 -1.73 27.14 15.33
C PRO A 41 -1.11 26.13 16.32
N ALA A 42 -1.38 24.84 16.16
CA ALA A 42 -0.88 23.80 17.06
C ALA A 42 0.63 23.53 16.85
N PRO A 43 1.35 23.09 17.90
CA PRO A 43 2.78 22.75 17.78
C PRO A 43 3.00 21.55 16.85
N ALA A 44 3.47 21.83 15.63
CA ALA A 44 3.64 20.80 14.59
C ALA A 44 4.56 19.65 15.02
N GLY A 45 5.68 19.96 15.70
CA GLY A 45 6.64 18.95 16.15
C GLY A 45 6.04 17.98 17.18
N SER A 46 5.37 18.50 18.20
CA SER A 46 4.76 17.67 19.25
C SER A 46 3.62 16.81 18.71
N LEU A 47 2.77 17.37 17.84
CA LEU A 47 1.62 16.66 17.28
C LEU A 47 2.06 15.56 16.32
N LEU A 48 3.09 15.83 15.50
CA LEU A 48 3.65 14.83 14.60
C LEU A 48 4.35 13.72 15.39
N ALA A 49 5.08 14.06 16.46
CA ALA A 49 5.75 13.08 17.33
C ALA A 49 4.75 12.14 18.03
N THR A 50 3.68 12.68 18.62
CA THR A 50 2.65 11.86 19.29
C THR A 50 1.91 10.99 18.28
N THR A 51 1.51 11.53 17.13
CA THR A 51 0.83 10.74 16.10
C THR A 51 1.72 9.63 15.55
N LEU A 52 3.00 9.89 15.28
CA LEU A 52 3.95 8.86 14.87
C LEU A 52 4.13 7.77 15.93
N TRP A 53 4.22 8.17 17.20
CA TRP A 53 4.30 7.24 18.33
C TRP A 53 3.04 6.38 18.44
N ASP A 54 1.86 6.96 18.31
CA ASP A 54 0.60 6.21 18.36
C ASP A 54 0.45 5.23 17.20
N LYS A 55 1.00 5.58 16.02
CA LYS A 55 0.96 4.70 14.84
C LYS A 55 2.00 3.58 14.88
N SER A 56 3.09 3.70 15.64
CA SER A 56 4.14 2.68 15.70
C SER A 56 3.75 1.43 16.51
N TRP A 57 2.68 1.49 17.29
CA TRP A 57 2.14 0.36 18.07
C TRP A 57 0.66 0.09 17.76
N ALA A 58 0.19 0.52 16.59
CA ALA A 58 -1.21 0.38 16.20
C ALA A 58 -1.61 -1.10 16.02
N TRP A 59 -2.83 -1.44 16.42
CA TRP A 59 -3.39 -2.80 16.31
C TRP A 59 -3.22 -3.46 14.94
N PRO A 60 -3.35 -2.75 13.79
CA PRO A 60 -3.11 -3.34 12.47
C PRO A 60 -1.70 -3.91 12.26
N LEU A 61 -0.68 -3.46 13.01
CA LEU A 61 0.68 -4.02 12.93
C LEU A 61 0.72 -5.49 13.40
N THR A 62 -0.25 -5.92 14.21
CA THR A 62 -0.39 -7.34 14.60
C THR A 62 -0.78 -8.25 13.43
N ALA A 63 -1.34 -7.68 12.35
CA ALA A 63 -1.60 -8.42 11.12
C ALA A 63 -0.32 -8.73 10.33
N LEU A 64 0.79 -7.98 10.54
CA LEU A 64 2.05 -8.23 9.83
C LEU A 64 2.63 -9.63 10.13
N PRO A 65 2.75 -10.10 11.39
CA PRO A 65 3.15 -11.49 11.67
C PRO A 65 2.23 -12.53 11.03
N LEU A 66 0.92 -12.31 11.04
CA LEU A 66 -0.05 -13.22 10.43
C LEU A 66 0.10 -13.27 8.91
N PHE A 67 0.36 -12.13 8.28
CA PHE A 67 0.64 -12.02 6.85
C PHE A 67 1.94 -12.76 6.47
N ILE A 68 3.00 -12.58 7.26
CA ILE A 68 4.27 -13.31 7.08
C ILE A 68 4.03 -14.81 7.24
N TRP A 69 3.28 -15.23 8.26
CA TRP A 69 2.97 -16.63 8.52
C TRP A 69 2.16 -17.26 7.39
N MET A 70 1.15 -16.56 6.88
CA MET A 70 0.38 -16.96 5.70
C MET A 70 1.29 -17.11 4.47
N GLY A 71 2.19 -16.14 4.23
CA GLY A 71 3.17 -16.22 3.14
C GLY A 71 4.07 -17.46 3.24
N GLU A 72 4.52 -17.82 4.44
CA GLU A 72 5.31 -19.03 4.68
C GLU A 72 4.48 -20.30 4.41
N ILE A 73 3.21 -20.35 4.83
CA ILE A 73 2.30 -21.47 4.55
C ILE A 73 2.07 -21.64 3.05
N LEU A 74 1.75 -20.56 2.33
CA LEU A 74 1.54 -20.56 0.88
C LEU A 74 2.77 -21.09 0.12
N THR A 75 3.97 -20.69 0.57
CA THR A 75 5.24 -21.09 -0.05
C THR A 75 5.58 -22.54 0.28
N ARG A 76 5.44 -22.97 1.54
CA ARG A 76 5.76 -24.33 1.99
C ARG A 76 4.81 -25.39 1.43
N SER A 77 3.53 -25.06 1.30
CA SER A 77 2.50 -25.97 0.77
C SER A 77 2.55 -26.11 -0.75
N ARG A 78 3.39 -25.33 -1.44
CA ARG A 78 3.42 -25.21 -2.92
C ARG A 78 2.05 -24.85 -3.52
N LEU A 79 1.18 -24.20 -2.76
CA LEU A 79 -0.17 -23.85 -3.22
C LEU A 79 -0.11 -22.97 -4.46
N SER A 80 0.84 -22.03 -4.52
CA SER A 80 1.08 -21.18 -5.69
C SER A 80 1.39 -22.01 -6.94
N GLU A 81 2.24 -23.04 -6.82
CA GLU A 81 2.61 -23.92 -7.93
C GLU A 81 1.42 -24.77 -8.41
N TYR A 82 0.62 -25.30 -7.49
CA TYR A 82 -0.61 -26.02 -7.81
C TYR A 82 -1.68 -25.11 -8.45
N MET A 83 -1.80 -23.86 -8.00
CA MET A 83 -2.71 -22.89 -8.61
C MET A 83 -2.29 -22.54 -10.05
N PHE A 84 -1.01 -22.26 -10.29
CA PHE A 84 -0.51 -21.94 -11.63
C PHE A 84 -0.65 -23.12 -12.60
N SER A 85 -0.32 -24.33 -12.15
CA SER A 85 -0.50 -25.55 -12.95
C SER A 85 -1.97 -25.91 -13.19
N GLY A 86 -2.87 -25.59 -12.26
CA GLY A 86 -4.33 -25.75 -12.42
C GLY A 86 -4.98 -24.71 -13.34
N LEU A 87 -4.44 -23.50 -13.42
CA LEU A 87 -4.92 -22.42 -14.30
C LEU A 87 -4.41 -22.54 -15.74
N ALA A 88 -3.24 -23.14 -15.95
CA ALA A 88 -2.61 -23.30 -17.26
C ALA A 88 -3.47 -24.01 -18.34
N PRO A 89 -4.26 -25.07 -18.03
CA PRO A 89 -5.14 -25.72 -19.00
C PRO A 89 -6.32 -24.83 -19.42
N TRP A 90 -6.87 -24.05 -18.49
CA TRP A 90 -7.99 -23.14 -18.73
C TRP A 90 -7.60 -21.99 -19.65
N MET A 91 -6.41 -21.43 -19.45
CA MET A 91 -5.88 -20.38 -20.31
C MET A 91 -5.34 -20.89 -21.65
N GLY A 92 -5.44 -22.20 -21.90
CA GLY A 92 -4.83 -22.84 -23.05
C GLY A 92 -5.35 -22.37 -24.41
N ARG A 93 -6.57 -21.83 -24.44
CA ARG A 93 -7.29 -21.40 -25.65
C ARG A 93 -7.06 -19.93 -26.03
N ILE A 94 -6.41 -19.14 -25.19
CA ILE A 94 -6.26 -17.68 -25.39
C ILE A 94 -4.83 -17.36 -25.86
N PRO A 95 -4.62 -16.64 -26.98
CA PRO A 95 -3.29 -16.19 -27.38
C PRO A 95 -2.71 -15.24 -26.31
N GLY A 96 -1.46 -15.45 -25.87
CA GLY A 96 -0.88 -14.75 -24.71
C GLY A 96 -1.01 -15.50 -23.36
N ARG A 97 -1.08 -16.83 -23.43
CA ARG A 97 -1.36 -17.79 -22.33
C ARG A 97 -0.63 -17.48 -21.01
N LEU A 98 0.69 -17.31 -21.05
CA LEU A 98 1.51 -17.10 -19.83
C LEU A 98 1.24 -15.76 -19.14
N LEU A 99 0.91 -14.72 -19.91
CA LEU A 99 0.59 -13.39 -19.40
C LEU A 99 -0.72 -13.40 -18.59
N HIS A 100 -1.75 -14.05 -19.12
CA HIS A 100 -3.05 -14.15 -18.47
C HIS A 100 -3.01 -15.06 -17.23
N VAL A 101 -2.26 -16.17 -17.30
CA VAL A 101 -2.03 -17.06 -16.15
C VAL A 101 -1.30 -16.31 -15.03
N ASN A 102 -0.28 -15.51 -15.35
CA ASN A 102 0.44 -14.70 -14.37
C ASN A 102 -0.48 -13.65 -13.72
N LEU A 103 -1.22 -12.88 -14.53
CA LEU A 103 -2.15 -11.87 -14.03
C LEU A 103 -3.20 -12.47 -13.09
N ILE A 104 -3.82 -13.58 -13.46
CA ILE A 104 -4.85 -14.24 -12.64
C ILE A 104 -4.24 -14.88 -11.39
N GLY A 105 -3.03 -15.45 -11.49
CA GLY A 105 -2.32 -15.96 -10.33
C GLY A 105 -1.99 -14.85 -9.32
N CYS A 106 -1.45 -13.73 -9.79
CA CYS A 106 -1.16 -12.56 -8.96
C CYS A 106 -2.44 -11.98 -8.33
N THR A 107 -3.53 -11.83 -9.09
CA THR A 107 -4.79 -11.28 -8.52
C THR A 107 -5.42 -12.21 -7.49
N MET A 108 -5.36 -13.52 -7.68
CA MET A 108 -5.90 -14.48 -6.72
C MET A 108 -5.06 -14.54 -5.44
N MET A 109 -3.73 -14.45 -5.56
CA MET A 109 -2.83 -14.34 -4.41
C MET A 109 -3.03 -12.99 -3.69
N ALA A 110 -3.17 -11.88 -4.41
CA ALA A 110 -3.47 -10.57 -3.84
C ALA A 110 -4.81 -10.55 -3.11
N ALA A 111 -5.83 -11.23 -3.64
CA ALA A 111 -7.15 -11.35 -3.00
C ALA A 111 -7.11 -12.15 -1.69
N VAL A 112 -6.34 -13.24 -1.63
CA VAL A 112 -6.15 -14.03 -0.40
C VAL A 112 -5.30 -13.28 0.62
N SER A 113 -4.30 -12.53 0.13
CA SER A 113 -3.34 -11.81 0.94
C SER A 113 -3.84 -10.46 1.44
N GLY A 114 -4.93 -9.92 0.88
CA GLY A 114 -5.55 -8.66 1.31
C GLY A 114 -4.73 -7.39 1.00
N SER A 115 -3.72 -7.48 0.13
CA SER A 115 -2.86 -6.35 -0.26
C SER A 115 -2.49 -6.44 -1.74
N SER A 116 -2.67 -5.35 -2.48
CA SER A 116 -2.36 -5.27 -3.92
C SER A 116 -0.85 -5.22 -4.23
N ALA A 117 0.02 -5.26 -3.21
CA ALA A 117 1.48 -5.17 -3.35
C ALA A 117 2.21 -6.53 -3.40
N VAL A 118 1.46 -7.63 -3.51
CA VAL A 118 1.96 -8.98 -3.87
C VAL A 118 1.49 -9.35 -5.26
#